data_AF-A0A9Q4ELM2-F1
#
_entry.id   AF-A0A9Q4ELM2-F1
#
_cell.length_a   1.000
_cell.length_b   1.000
_cell.length_c   1.000
_cell.angle_alpha   90.00
_cell.angle_beta   90.00
_cell.angle_gamma   90.00
#
_symmetry.space_group_name_H-M   'P 1'
#
loop_
_entity.id
_entity.type
_entity.pdbx_description
1 polymer ?
#
loop_
_entity_poly.entity_id
_entity_poly.type
_entity_poly.pdbx_seq_one_letter_code
_entity_poly.pdbx_strand_id
1 'polypeptide(L)'
;MSERVQRILAAGVFQEHVELMKDTSPLPLPDLSLYDELKNVQVEVPLNKVKGGYRIDAALSWYENFNIMNEKIDHLLHSIQEVGLHQYIESFQSDETTNPIELAYCDNLDSYFVISDGNHRITVAKMIGMKTIKAKVCLHKFIKDRADLKSEFNCKRKKLKEKIEMLGFWHECKNRDNINEINIYFKKQHIAYFIIPSEYRFSEGELNEALQLLNNLEKLIALYRSLPMILRRVFLLYIKRTDPNCKSIIENEFALLLKAGYFNNK
;
A
#
# COMPACT_ATOMS: atom_id res chain seq x y z
N MET A 1 -15.65 19.32 25.09
CA MET A 1 -15.66 17.85 25.29
C MET A 1 -16.79 17.29 24.46
N SER A 2 -16.56 16.26 23.64
CA SER A 2 -17.59 15.74 22.72
C SER A 2 -18.67 14.95 23.46
N GLU A 3 -19.87 14.86 22.87
CA GLU A 3 -20.99 14.08 23.41
C GLU A 3 -20.63 12.60 23.61
N ARG A 4 -19.94 12.00 22.64
CA ARG A 4 -19.48 10.61 22.71
C ARG A 4 -18.55 10.37 23.91
N VAL A 5 -17.68 11.32 24.22
CA VAL A 5 -16.78 11.24 25.38
C VAL A 5 -17.55 11.35 26.68
N GLN A 6 -18.54 12.25 26.77
CA GLN A 6 -19.42 12.34 27.94
C GLN A 6 -20.15 11.02 28.19
N ARG A 7 -20.60 10.33 27.13
CA ARG A 7 -21.29 9.03 27.23
C ARG A 7 -20.40 7.93 27.83
N ILE A 8 -19.12 7.83 27.42
CA ILE A 8 -18.21 6.81 27.98
C ILE A 8 -17.77 7.14 29.42
N LEU A 9 -17.58 8.43 29.75
CA LEU A 9 -17.28 8.85 31.12
C LEU A 9 -18.46 8.53 32.07
N ALA A 10 -19.68 8.81 31.63
CA ALA A 10 -20.90 8.46 32.38
C ALA A 10 -21.07 6.95 32.55
N ALA A 11 -20.55 6.14 31.62
CA ALA A 11 -20.54 4.68 31.70
C ALA A 11 -19.46 4.12 32.64
N GLY A 12 -18.59 4.97 33.21
CA GLY A 12 -17.55 4.55 34.17
C GLY A 12 -16.14 4.47 33.61
N VAL A 13 -15.88 5.00 32.41
CA VAL A 13 -14.51 5.15 31.90
C VAL A 13 -13.80 6.28 32.63
N PHE A 14 -12.56 6.04 33.07
CA PHE A 14 -11.73 7.03 33.75
C PHE A 14 -11.26 8.14 32.80
N GLN A 15 -11.25 9.39 33.28
CA GLN A 15 -10.80 10.55 32.50
C GLN A 15 -9.35 10.39 32.04
N GLU A 16 -8.49 9.84 32.90
CA GLU A 16 -7.07 9.60 32.63
C GLU A 16 -6.88 8.69 31.41
N HIS A 17 -7.77 7.72 31.22
CA HIS A 17 -7.75 6.84 30.05
C HIS A 17 -8.17 7.59 28.78
N VAL A 18 -9.14 8.50 28.86
CA VAL A 18 -9.54 9.33 27.72
C VAL A 18 -8.42 10.27 27.30
N GLU A 19 -7.71 10.88 28.25
CA GLU A 19 -6.53 11.71 27.95
C GLU A 19 -5.42 10.87 27.28
N LEU A 20 -5.15 9.66 27.78
CA LEU A 20 -4.21 8.73 27.12
C LEU A 20 -4.59 8.45 25.65
N MET A 21 -5.88 8.36 25.34
CA MET A 21 -6.34 8.13 23.96
C MET A 21 -6.23 9.35 23.05
N LYS A 22 -6.08 10.56 23.60
CA LYS A 22 -5.72 11.77 22.82
C LYS A 22 -4.24 11.75 22.44
N ASP A 23 -3.39 11.23 23.32
CA ASP A 23 -1.94 11.21 23.13
C ASP A 23 -1.43 9.96 22.40
N THR A 24 -2.32 9.03 22.05
CA THR A 24 -1.97 7.80 21.33
C THR A 24 -2.64 7.75 19.97
N SER A 25 -1.84 7.44 18.95
CA SER A 25 -2.29 7.33 17.56
C SER A 25 -2.18 5.89 17.05
N PRO A 26 -3.02 5.49 16.09
CA PRO A 26 -2.83 4.25 15.37
C PRO A 26 -1.60 4.30 14.47
N LEU A 27 -1.16 3.13 14.02
CA LEU A 27 -0.19 2.97 12.94
C LEU A 27 -0.93 2.77 11.60
N PRO A 28 -0.32 3.21 10.49
CA PRO A 28 -0.86 2.92 9.16
C PRO A 28 -0.91 1.40 8.95
N LEU A 29 -1.94 0.95 8.21
CA LEU A 29 -2.07 -0.45 7.85
C LEU A 29 -0.82 -0.90 7.08
N PRO A 30 -0.13 -1.97 7.51
CA PRO A 30 1.01 -2.49 6.78
C PRO A 30 0.59 -3.00 5.42
N ASP A 31 1.52 -2.95 4.47
CA ASP A 31 1.31 -3.53 3.16
C ASP A 31 1.31 -5.06 3.25
N LEU A 32 0.11 -5.64 3.30
CA LEU A 32 -0.09 -7.08 3.44
C LEU A 32 0.45 -7.88 2.25
N SER A 33 0.74 -7.26 1.10
CA SER A 33 1.37 -7.97 -0.04
C SER A 33 2.81 -8.43 0.26
N LEU A 34 3.42 -7.90 1.32
CA LEU A 34 4.76 -8.30 1.79
C LEU A 34 4.74 -9.52 2.71
N TYR A 35 3.59 -10.14 2.90
CA TYR A 35 3.40 -11.21 3.86
C TYR A 35 2.77 -12.44 3.20
N ASP A 36 3.07 -13.62 3.74
CA ASP A 36 2.29 -14.83 3.46
C ASP A 36 1.18 -14.98 4.50
N GLU A 37 -0.05 -15.16 4.01
CA GLU A 37 -1.17 -15.59 4.84
C GLU A 37 -0.99 -17.07 5.21
N LEU A 38 -1.00 -17.37 6.51
CA LEU A 38 -0.81 -18.72 7.02
C LEU A 38 -2.14 -19.38 7.36
N LYS A 39 -2.69 -19.02 8.53
CA LYS A 39 -3.91 -19.62 9.06
C LYS A 39 -4.74 -18.60 9.81
N ASN A 40 -6.05 -18.87 9.81
CA ASN A 40 -7.04 -18.15 10.59
C ASN A 40 -7.30 -18.89 11.91
N VAL A 41 -7.21 -18.18 13.04
CA VAL A 41 -7.48 -18.72 14.39
C VAL A 41 -8.27 -17.73 15.20
N GLN A 42 -9.20 -18.19 16.03
CA GLN A 42 -9.90 -17.31 16.97
C GLN A 42 -9.20 -17.34 18.34
N VAL A 43 -8.65 -16.21 18.75
CA VAL A 43 -7.79 -16.11 19.93
C VAL A 43 -8.11 -14.86 20.73
N GLU A 44 -7.71 -14.89 22.01
CA GLU A 44 -7.69 -13.68 22.82
C GLU A 44 -6.51 -12.80 22.38
N VAL A 45 -6.80 -11.54 22.09
CA VAL A 45 -5.85 -10.56 21.57
C VAL A 45 -5.68 -9.42 22.58
N PRO A 46 -4.45 -9.16 23.03
CA PRO A 46 -4.14 -7.97 23.82
C PRO A 46 -4.44 -6.71 23.01
N LEU A 47 -5.37 -5.88 23.49
CA LEU A 47 -5.82 -4.72 22.73
C LEU A 47 -4.71 -3.69 22.54
N ASN A 48 -3.72 -3.63 23.44
CA ASN A 48 -2.54 -2.77 23.29
C ASN A 48 -1.68 -3.12 22.06
N LYS A 49 -1.74 -4.37 21.57
CA LYS A 49 -1.08 -4.82 20.34
C LYS A 49 -1.91 -4.56 19.08
N VAL A 50 -3.18 -4.20 19.19
CA VAL A 50 -3.96 -3.73 18.03
C VAL A 50 -3.54 -2.29 17.73
N LYS A 51 -2.88 -2.08 16.58
CA LYS A 51 -2.23 -0.80 16.25
C LYS A 51 -2.98 0.03 15.22
N GLY A 52 -3.89 -0.52 14.43
CA GLY A 52 -4.60 0.26 13.42
C GLY A 52 -5.59 -0.57 12.63
N GLY A 53 -6.06 -0.04 11.50
CA GLY A 53 -7.02 -0.70 10.63
C GLY A 53 -7.33 0.15 9.40
N TYR A 54 -7.95 -0.45 8.38
CA TYR A 54 -8.13 0.22 7.08
C TYR A 54 -9.09 1.43 7.10
N ARG A 55 -9.97 1.54 8.10
CA ARG A 55 -10.86 2.72 8.32
C ARG A 55 -10.44 3.57 9.52
N ILE A 56 -9.23 3.35 10.03
CA ILE A 56 -8.69 4.08 11.17
C ILE A 56 -7.58 4.97 10.63
N ASP A 57 -7.76 6.28 10.72
CA ASP A 57 -6.82 7.25 10.20
C ASP A 57 -5.62 7.36 11.15
N ALA A 58 -4.44 6.97 10.66
CA ALA A 58 -3.19 7.02 11.42
C ALA A 58 -2.65 8.45 11.63
N ALA A 59 -3.15 9.43 10.89
CA ALA A 59 -2.82 10.84 11.11
C ALA A 59 -3.56 11.45 12.32
N LEU A 60 -4.55 10.73 12.85
CA LEU A 60 -5.39 11.14 13.96
C LEU A 60 -5.14 10.24 15.17
N SER A 61 -5.33 10.78 16.37
CA SER A 61 -5.36 10.01 17.62
C SER A 61 -6.54 9.01 17.65
N TRP A 62 -6.50 8.06 18.58
CA TRP A 62 -7.64 7.17 18.84
C TRP A 62 -8.89 7.96 19.26
N TYR A 63 -8.70 9.01 20.05
CA TYR A 63 -9.75 9.95 20.43
C TYR A 63 -10.38 10.66 19.23
N GLU A 64 -9.58 11.18 18.30
CA GLU A 64 -10.10 11.88 17.12
C GLU A 64 -10.84 10.93 16.20
N ASN A 65 -10.27 9.75 15.91
CA ASN A 65 -10.94 8.68 15.16
C ASN A 65 -12.32 8.35 15.77
N PHE A 66 -12.38 8.18 17.09
CA PHE A 66 -13.63 7.90 17.79
C PHE A 66 -14.70 8.99 17.60
N ASN A 67 -14.29 10.26 17.44
CA ASN A 67 -15.21 11.37 17.25
C ASN A 67 -15.64 11.56 15.79
N ILE A 68 -14.78 11.25 14.82
CA ILE A 68 -15.07 11.47 13.39
C ILE A 68 -15.69 10.25 12.70
N MET A 69 -15.54 9.05 13.28
CA MET A 69 -16.17 7.84 12.74
C MET A 69 -17.69 7.97 12.73
N ASN A 70 -18.34 7.22 11.84
CA ASN A 70 -19.76 7.36 11.56
C ASN A 70 -20.67 6.91 12.73
N GLU A 71 -21.98 6.91 12.50
CA GLU A 71 -23.03 6.62 13.48
C GLU A 71 -22.93 5.23 14.14
N LYS A 72 -22.13 4.31 13.57
CA LYS A 72 -21.86 3.00 14.19
C LYS A 72 -21.21 3.13 15.56
N ILE A 73 -20.43 4.19 15.81
CA ILE A 73 -19.92 4.47 17.15
C ILE A 73 -21.09 4.73 18.10
N ASP A 74 -22.06 5.55 17.71
CA ASP A 74 -23.18 5.92 18.58
C ASP A 74 -24.10 4.75 18.91
N HIS A 75 -24.25 3.80 17.99
CA HIS A 75 -24.93 2.52 18.23
C HIS A 75 -24.19 1.67 19.27
N LEU A 76 -22.86 1.56 19.18
CA LEU A 76 -22.06 0.83 20.16
C LEU A 76 -22.14 1.48 21.55
N LEU A 77 -22.09 2.82 21.60
CA LEU A 77 -22.29 3.57 22.83
C LEU A 77 -23.70 3.39 23.41
N HIS A 78 -24.72 3.20 22.56
CA HIS A 78 -26.08 2.93 23.02
C HIS A 78 -26.15 1.56 23.70
N SER A 79 -25.56 0.53 23.10
CA SER A 79 -25.46 -0.78 23.75
C SER A 79 -24.73 -0.71 25.09
N ILE A 80 -23.65 0.06 25.22
CA ILE A 80 -22.97 0.27 26.52
C ILE A 80 -23.93 0.84 27.57
N GLN A 81 -24.78 1.80 27.18
CA GLN A 81 -25.75 2.42 28.08
C GLN A 81 -26.88 1.44 28.47
N GLU A 82 -27.30 0.57 27.56
CA GLU A 82 -28.36 -0.41 27.80
C GLU A 82 -27.91 -1.58 28.68
N VAL A 83 -26.75 -2.18 28.37
CA VAL A 83 -26.29 -3.41 29.06
C VAL A 83 -25.33 -3.12 30.22
N GLY A 84 -24.76 -1.91 30.27
CA GLY A 84 -23.71 -1.55 31.21
C GLY A 84 -22.31 -1.85 30.66
N LEU A 85 -21.32 -1.07 31.10
CA LEU A 85 -19.94 -1.16 30.63
C LEU A 85 -19.32 -2.55 30.85
N HIS A 86 -19.59 -3.15 32.00
CA HIS A 86 -19.01 -4.45 32.36
C HIS A 86 -19.51 -5.57 31.42
N GLN A 87 -20.83 -5.75 31.32
CA GLN A 87 -21.46 -6.72 30.42
C GLN A 87 -21.08 -6.46 28.95
N TYR A 88 -20.98 -5.19 28.55
CA TYR A 88 -20.49 -4.86 27.22
C TYR A 88 -19.08 -5.40 26.98
N ILE A 89 -18.14 -5.21 27.92
CA ILE A 89 -16.78 -5.72 27.81
C ILE A 89 -16.74 -7.26 27.78
N GLU A 90 -17.57 -7.92 28.58
CA GLU A 90 -17.69 -9.38 28.61
C GLU A 90 -18.16 -9.96 27.27
N SER A 91 -19.02 -9.25 26.54
CA SER A 91 -19.51 -9.69 25.21
C SER A 91 -18.40 -9.86 24.16
N PHE A 92 -17.23 -9.25 24.39
CA PHE A 92 -16.07 -9.38 23.51
C PHE A 92 -15.15 -10.54 23.88
N GLN A 93 -15.43 -11.30 24.94
CA GLN A 93 -14.55 -12.36 25.41
C GLN A 93 -14.95 -13.75 24.90
N SER A 94 -16.11 -13.88 24.27
CA SER A 94 -16.62 -15.13 23.67
C SER A 94 -16.28 -15.26 22.19
N ASP A 95 -16.22 -16.50 21.70
CA ASP A 95 -16.12 -16.76 20.26
C ASP A 95 -17.38 -16.29 19.53
N GLU A 96 -17.22 -15.33 18.62
CA GLU A 96 -18.25 -14.84 17.71
C GLU A 96 -18.12 -15.54 16.35
N THR A 97 -19.18 -16.21 15.90
CA THR A 97 -19.20 -16.97 14.64
C THR A 97 -19.86 -16.20 13.50
N THR A 98 -20.73 -15.24 13.79
CA THR A 98 -21.55 -14.55 12.78
C THR A 98 -20.81 -13.36 12.19
N ASN A 99 -20.19 -12.55 13.05
CA ASN A 99 -19.47 -11.35 12.62
C ASN A 99 -18.26 -11.09 13.53
N PRO A 100 -17.25 -11.97 13.56
CA PRO A 100 -16.05 -11.77 14.38
C PRO A 100 -15.31 -10.50 13.96
N ILE A 101 -14.59 -9.89 14.91
CA ILE A 101 -13.59 -8.89 14.57
C ILE A 101 -12.43 -9.61 13.88
N GLU A 102 -12.15 -9.24 12.63
CA GLU A 102 -11.06 -9.85 11.86
C GLU A 102 -9.78 -8.99 11.92
N LEU A 103 -8.68 -9.61 12.34
CA LEU A 103 -7.39 -8.97 12.52
C LEU A 103 -6.32 -9.69 11.70
N ALA A 104 -5.40 -8.94 11.07
CA ALA A 104 -4.13 -9.47 10.61
C ALA A 104 -3.06 -9.30 11.69
N TYR A 105 -2.41 -10.39 12.10
CA TYR A 105 -1.20 -10.34 12.92
C TYR A 105 0.04 -10.33 12.04
N CYS A 106 0.82 -9.25 12.10
CA CYS A 106 2.08 -9.12 11.37
C CYS A 106 3.25 -9.45 12.30
N ASP A 107 3.94 -10.56 12.03
CA ASP A 107 4.98 -11.12 12.90
C ASP A 107 6.17 -10.19 13.15
N ASN A 108 6.69 -9.54 12.11
CA ASN A 108 7.80 -8.58 12.19
C ASN A 108 7.48 -7.31 13.00
N LEU A 109 6.20 -6.97 13.14
CA LEU A 109 5.73 -5.81 13.92
C LEU A 109 5.23 -6.21 15.31
N ASP A 110 5.10 -7.50 15.59
CA ASP A 110 4.39 -8.06 16.76
C ASP A 110 3.07 -7.32 17.06
N SER A 111 2.30 -7.06 16.01
CA SER A 111 1.15 -6.16 16.07
C SER A 111 -0.03 -6.68 15.24
N TYR A 112 -1.24 -6.29 15.66
CA TYR A 112 -2.49 -6.64 15.00
C TYR A 112 -3.10 -5.42 14.31
N PHE A 113 -3.74 -5.66 13.18
CA PHE A 113 -4.43 -4.62 12.41
C PHE A 113 -5.81 -5.09 11.97
N VAL A 114 -6.81 -4.21 12.01
CA VAL A 114 -8.16 -4.52 11.54
C VAL A 114 -8.20 -4.53 10.02
N ILE A 115 -8.48 -5.70 9.44
CA ILE A 115 -8.46 -5.91 7.98
C ILE A 115 -9.85 -5.94 7.34
N SER A 116 -10.90 -6.04 8.16
CA SER A 116 -12.28 -6.17 7.71
C SER A 116 -13.21 -5.40 8.66
N ASP A 117 -14.47 -5.80 8.77
CA ASP A 117 -15.40 -5.21 9.71
C ASP A 117 -14.93 -5.40 11.16
N GLY A 118 -14.95 -4.30 11.93
CA GLY A 118 -14.37 -4.27 13.27
C GLY A 118 -13.76 -2.94 13.68
N ASN A 119 -13.46 -2.05 12.74
CA ASN A 119 -12.79 -0.77 13.01
C ASN A 119 -13.50 0.06 14.11
N HIS A 120 -14.82 0.21 14.03
CA HIS A 120 -15.62 0.90 15.04
C HIS A 120 -15.57 0.21 16.41
N ARG A 121 -15.75 -1.12 16.44
CA ARG A 121 -15.70 -1.94 17.65
C ARG A 121 -14.35 -1.84 18.35
N ILE A 122 -13.26 -1.90 17.60
CA ILE A 122 -11.89 -1.73 18.10
C ILE A 122 -11.66 -0.32 18.63
N THR A 123 -12.14 0.69 17.91
CA THR A 123 -12.01 2.09 18.34
C THR A 123 -12.75 2.34 19.65
N VAL A 124 -13.98 1.82 19.80
CA VAL A 124 -14.73 1.87 21.07
C VAL A 124 -14.00 1.09 22.16
N ALA A 125 -13.59 -0.16 21.89
CA ALA A 125 -12.86 -0.99 22.85
C ALA A 125 -11.60 -0.30 23.39
N LYS A 126 -10.87 0.39 22.50
CA LYS A 126 -9.71 1.22 22.86
C LYS A 126 -10.13 2.37 23.76
N MET A 127 -11.15 3.13 23.36
CA MET A 127 -11.63 4.30 24.09
C MET A 127 -12.17 3.99 25.48
N ILE A 128 -12.74 2.80 25.69
CA ILE A 128 -13.25 2.38 27.01
C ILE A 128 -12.22 1.61 27.85
N GLY A 129 -11.01 1.40 27.33
CA GLY A 129 -9.89 0.86 28.09
C GLY A 129 -9.88 -0.66 28.25
N MET A 130 -10.51 -1.39 27.32
CA MET A 130 -10.46 -2.85 27.31
C MET A 130 -9.01 -3.36 27.21
N LYS A 131 -8.72 -4.44 27.93
CA LYS A 131 -7.38 -5.06 27.94
C LYS A 131 -7.23 -6.10 26.85
N THR A 132 -8.27 -6.90 26.62
CA THR A 132 -8.29 -8.01 25.67
C THR A 132 -9.61 -8.06 24.92
N ILE A 133 -9.59 -8.71 23.76
CA ILE A 133 -10.78 -9.07 22.98
C ILE A 133 -10.59 -10.45 22.37
N LYS A 134 -11.67 -11.17 22.13
CA LYS A 134 -11.69 -12.35 21.27
C LYS A 134 -11.85 -11.89 19.82
N ALA A 135 -10.94 -12.33 18.95
CA ALA A 135 -10.95 -11.94 17.54
C ALA A 135 -10.49 -13.10 16.65
N LYS A 136 -10.97 -13.11 15.40
CA LYS A 136 -10.48 -14.00 14.35
C LYS A 136 -9.21 -13.38 13.76
N VAL A 137 -8.08 -14.04 13.98
CA VAL A 137 -6.75 -13.57 13.59
C VAL A 137 -6.26 -14.37 12.41
N CYS A 138 -5.94 -13.68 11.31
CA CYS A 138 -5.14 -14.19 10.22
C CYS A 138 -3.66 -13.93 10.50
N LEU A 139 -2.85 -14.99 10.61
CA LEU A 139 -1.42 -14.89 10.83
C LEU A 139 -0.70 -14.56 9.51
N HIS A 140 0.06 -13.47 9.52
CA HIS A 140 0.84 -13.00 8.38
C HIS A 140 2.34 -13.09 8.70
N LYS A 141 3.07 -13.83 7.85
CA LYS A 141 4.53 -13.99 7.96
C LYS A 141 5.24 -13.05 7.01
N PHE A 142 6.07 -12.15 7.52
CA PHE A 142 6.80 -11.19 6.71
C PHE A 142 7.85 -11.87 5.82
N ILE A 143 7.85 -11.49 4.54
CA ILE A 143 8.82 -11.99 3.57
C ILE A 143 9.79 -10.87 3.22
N LYS A 144 10.96 -10.90 3.86
CA LYS A 144 12.00 -9.87 3.70
C LYS A 144 12.40 -9.67 2.23
N ASP A 145 12.58 -10.77 1.49
CA ASP A 145 12.98 -10.70 0.08
C ASP A 145 11.95 -9.95 -0.78
N ARG A 146 10.64 -10.10 -0.50
CA ARG A 146 9.59 -9.32 -1.18
C ARG A 146 9.70 -7.83 -0.86
N ALA A 147 10.00 -7.48 0.38
CA ALA A 147 10.18 -6.09 0.79
C ALA A 147 11.42 -5.45 0.14
N ASP A 148 12.53 -6.18 0.09
CA ASP A 148 13.78 -5.73 -0.54
C ASP A 148 13.57 -5.54 -2.05
N LEU A 149 12.94 -6.50 -2.73
CA LEU A 149 12.58 -6.40 -4.16
C LEU A 149 11.64 -5.23 -4.45
N LYS A 150 10.62 -5.01 -3.61
CA LYS A 150 9.70 -3.89 -3.76
C LYS A 150 10.42 -2.55 -3.58
N SER A 151 11.34 -2.46 -2.62
CA SER A 151 12.16 -1.27 -2.40
C SER A 151 13.04 -0.97 -3.62
N GLU A 152 13.71 -1.99 -4.18
CA GLU A 152 14.50 -1.87 -5.40
C GLU A 152 13.63 -1.37 -6.58
N PHE A 153 12.48 -2.02 -6.79
CA PHE A 153 11.53 -1.66 -7.83
C PHE A 153 11.11 -0.18 -7.73
N ASN A 154 10.70 0.27 -6.54
CA ASN A 154 10.29 1.65 -6.31
C ASN A 154 11.42 2.66 -6.57
N CYS A 155 12.62 2.36 -6.08
CA CYS A 155 13.82 3.19 -6.29
C CYS A 155 14.15 3.32 -7.78
N LYS A 156 14.15 2.20 -8.51
CA LYS A 156 14.45 2.18 -9.95
C LYS A 156 13.39 2.89 -10.77
N ARG A 157 12.11 2.66 -10.46
CA ARG A 157 10.97 3.32 -11.10
C ARG A 157 11.07 4.84 -10.95
N LYS A 158 11.40 5.34 -9.76
CA LYS A 158 11.61 6.78 -9.52
C LYS A 158 12.77 7.35 -10.36
N LYS A 159 13.95 6.71 -10.30
CA LYS A 159 15.13 7.14 -11.08
C LYS A 159 14.87 7.17 -12.59
N LEU A 160 14.10 6.22 -13.11
CA LEU A 160 13.78 6.19 -14.54
C LEU A 160 12.81 7.30 -14.94
N LYS A 161 11.81 7.63 -14.10
CA LYS A 161 10.94 8.79 -14.33
C LYS A 161 11.75 10.09 -14.43
N GLU A 162 12.67 10.30 -13.48
CA GLU A 162 13.58 11.47 -13.49
C GLU A 162 14.44 11.51 -14.76
N LYS A 163 15.02 10.37 -15.19
CA LYS A 163 15.80 10.28 -16.43
C LYS A 163 14.97 10.59 -17.68
N ILE A 164 13.71 10.14 -17.74
CA ILE A 164 12.78 10.40 -18.85
C ILE A 164 12.51 11.90 -18.96
N GLU A 165 12.19 12.55 -17.84
CA GLU A 165 11.94 14.00 -17.77
C GLU A 165 13.17 14.81 -18.19
N MET A 166 14.37 14.43 -17.71
CA MET A 166 15.63 15.08 -18.10
C MET A 166 15.92 15.03 -19.61
N LEU A 167 15.44 14.00 -20.31
CA LEU A 167 15.60 13.86 -21.77
C LEU A 167 14.57 14.66 -22.56
N GLY A 168 13.68 15.41 -21.88
CA GLY A 168 12.62 16.21 -22.49
C GLY A 168 11.41 15.38 -22.94
N PHE A 169 11.29 14.15 -22.44
CA PHE A 169 10.08 13.35 -22.60
C PHE A 169 9.07 13.71 -21.52
N TRP A 170 7.80 13.72 -21.89
CA TRP A 170 6.69 13.78 -20.95
C TRP A 170 6.18 12.37 -20.68
N HIS A 171 5.72 12.08 -19.46
CA HIS A 171 5.11 10.79 -19.15
C HIS A 171 3.76 10.97 -18.46
N GLU A 172 2.85 10.05 -18.75
CA GLU A 172 1.56 9.91 -18.07
C GLU A 172 1.52 8.53 -17.43
N CYS A 173 1.27 8.48 -16.12
CA CYS A 173 1.03 7.23 -15.40
C CYS A 173 -0.46 7.10 -15.11
N LYS A 174 -1.13 6.12 -15.73
CA LYS A 174 -2.50 5.75 -15.36
C LYS A 174 -2.46 4.52 -14.48
N ASN A 175 -3.19 4.56 -13.36
CA ASN A 175 -3.38 3.41 -12.50
C ASN A 175 -4.77 2.85 -12.76
N ARG A 176 -4.84 1.63 -13.29
CA ARG A 176 -6.09 0.87 -13.47
C ARG A 176 -5.87 -0.54 -13.00
N ASP A 177 -6.79 -1.05 -12.18
CA ASP A 177 -6.85 -2.47 -11.82
C ASP A 177 -5.52 -3.08 -11.32
N ASN A 178 -4.76 -2.32 -10.51
CA ASN A 178 -3.44 -2.70 -10.01
C ASN A 178 -2.36 -2.81 -11.09
N ILE A 179 -2.51 -2.09 -12.19
CA ILE A 179 -1.53 -1.94 -13.25
C ILE A 179 -1.23 -0.44 -13.42
N ASN A 180 0.06 -0.12 -13.49
CA ASN A 180 0.54 1.19 -13.92
C ASN A 180 0.85 1.16 -15.41
N GLU A 181 0.05 1.87 -16.18
CA GLU A 181 0.33 2.19 -17.56
C GLU A 181 1.22 3.42 -17.61
N ILE A 182 2.48 3.24 -18.03
CA ILE A 182 3.40 4.34 -18.29
C ILE A 182 3.39 4.65 -19.79
N ASN A 183 2.78 5.76 -20.13
CA ASN A 183 2.78 6.31 -21.48
C ASN A 183 3.88 7.37 -21.58
N ILE A 184 4.77 7.24 -22.56
CA ILE A 184 5.88 8.17 -22.78
C ILE A 184 5.61 8.95 -24.07
N TYR A 185 5.83 10.27 -24.00
CA TYR A 185 5.56 11.21 -25.07
C TYR A 185 6.79 12.07 -25.39
N PHE A 186 6.96 12.40 -26.66
CA PHE A 186 7.93 13.40 -27.12
C PHE A 186 7.23 14.43 -27.99
N LYS A 187 7.35 15.73 -27.67
CA LYS A 187 6.68 16.82 -28.41
C LYS A 187 5.18 16.54 -28.66
N LYS A 188 4.48 16.09 -27.62
CA LYS A 188 3.04 15.69 -27.65
C LYS A 188 2.72 14.45 -28.49
N GLN A 189 3.71 13.71 -28.99
CA GLN A 189 3.50 12.44 -29.69
C GLN A 189 3.74 11.28 -28.74
N HIS A 190 2.80 10.35 -28.68
CA HIS A 190 2.98 9.08 -27.96
C HIS A 190 4.04 8.25 -28.67
N ILE A 191 5.06 7.83 -27.92
CA ILE A 191 6.18 7.06 -28.47
C ILE A 191 6.25 5.67 -27.87
N ALA A 192 6.04 5.49 -26.57
CA ALA A 192 6.19 4.19 -25.95
C ALA A 192 5.17 3.97 -24.84
N TYR A 193 4.80 2.71 -24.66
CA TYR A 193 3.85 2.25 -23.66
C TYR A 193 4.45 1.08 -22.89
N PHE A 194 4.34 1.14 -21.56
CA PHE A 194 4.77 0.09 -20.66
C PHE A 194 3.67 -0.22 -19.66
N ILE A 195 3.32 -1.50 -19.56
CA ILE A 195 2.46 -2.03 -18.52
C ILE A 195 3.37 -2.52 -17.41
N ILE A 196 3.26 -1.94 -16.22
CA ILE A 196 4.04 -2.36 -15.07
C ILE A 196 3.06 -2.65 -13.93
N PRO A 197 3.12 -3.83 -13.29
CA PRO A 197 2.31 -4.12 -12.12
C PRO A 197 2.40 -3.00 -11.06
N SER A 198 1.29 -2.76 -10.38
CA SER A 198 1.20 -1.74 -9.36
C SER A 198 1.87 -2.18 -8.07
N GLU A 199 2.41 -1.21 -7.35
CA GLU A 199 3.10 -1.45 -6.07
C GLU A 199 2.20 -2.08 -5.01
N TYR A 200 0.88 -2.05 -5.17
CA TYR A 200 -0.08 -2.41 -4.12
C TYR A 200 -0.44 -3.90 -4.06
N ARG A 201 -0.13 -4.69 -5.10
CA ARG A 201 -0.27 -6.16 -5.07
C ARG A 201 0.71 -6.77 -6.06
N PHE A 202 1.71 -7.47 -5.54
CA PHE A 202 2.56 -8.33 -6.34
C PHE A 202 2.34 -9.76 -5.88
N SER A 203 1.88 -10.62 -6.78
CA SER A 203 2.12 -12.05 -6.64
C SER A 203 3.61 -12.34 -6.87
N GLU A 204 4.09 -13.45 -6.31
CA GLU A 204 5.46 -13.89 -6.48
C GLU A 204 5.73 -14.18 -7.97
N GLY A 205 6.64 -13.41 -8.58
CA GLY A 205 6.90 -13.43 -10.03
C GLY A 205 6.70 -12.06 -10.70
N GLU A 206 5.62 -11.35 -10.37
CA GLU A 206 5.27 -10.07 -11.02
C GLU A 206 6.29 -8.95 -10.74
N LEU A 207 6.90 -8.93 -9.55
CA LEU A 207 7.98 -7.98 -9.20
C LEU A 207 9.21 -8.15 -10.08
N ASN A 208 9.60 -9.39 -10.34
CA ASN A 208 10.78 -9.69 -11.16
C ASN A 208 10.54 -9.32 -12.63
N GLU A 209 9.35 -9.64 -13.15
CA GLU A 209 8.91 -9.21 -14.49
C GLU A 209 8.88 -7.69 -14.60
N ALA A 210 8.34 -7.00 -13.59
CA ALA A 210 8.31 -5.55 -13.53
C ALA A 210 9.72 -4.94 -13.55
N LEU A 211 10.66 -5.50 -12.78
CA LEU A 211 12.06 -5.09 -12.79
C LEU A 211 12.72 -5.34 -14.16
N GLN A 212 12.39 -6.43 -14.84
CA GLN A 212 12.87 -6.72 -16.19
C GLN A 212 12.34 -5.70 -17.22
N LEU A 213 11.07 -5.32 -17.12
CA LEU A 213 10.49 -4.27 -17.97
C LEU A 213 11.17 -2.91 -17.74
N LEU A 214 11.45 -2.56 -16.47
CA LEU A 214 12.22 -1.35 -16.14
C LEU A 214 13.65 -1.40 -16.68
N ASN A 215 14.31 -2.57 -16.66
CA ASN A 215 15.62 -2.78 -17.28
C ASN A 215 15.59 -2.52 -18.79
N ASN A 216 14.56 -2.99 -19.49
CA ASN A 216 14.42 -2.80 -20.93
C ASN A 216 14.19 -1.32 -21.28
N LEU A 217 13.37 -0.63 -20.49
CA LEU A 217 13.19 0.82 -20.61
C LEU A 217 14.51 1.58 -20.38
N GLU A 218 15.29 1.19 -19.36
CA GLU A 218 16.59 1.80 -19.10
C GLU A 218 17.57 1.65 -20.27
N LYS A 219 17.64 0.45 -20.87
CA LYS A 219 18.46 0.18 -22.07
C LYS A 219 18.03 1.05 -23.26
N LEU A 220 16.73 1.19 -23.49
CA LEU A 220 16.19 2.05 -24.55
C LEU A 220 16.55 3.53 -24.34
N ILE A 221 16.44 4.01 -23.11
CA ILE A 221 16.84 5.36 -22.73
C ILE A 221 18.34 5.58 -22.98
N ALA A 222 19.18 4.61 -22.59
CA ALA A 222 20.62 4.68 -22.82
C ALA A 222 20.97 4.70 -24.32
N LEU A 223 20.33 3.84 -25.12
CA LEU A 223 20.49 3.82 -26.58
C LEU A 223 20.08 5.14 -27.22
N TYR A 224 18.90 5.68 -26.86
CA TYR A 224 18.45 6.98 -27.35
C TYR A 224 19.48 8.09 -27.07
N ARG A 225 20.05 8.09 -25.86
CA ARG A 225 21.07 9.07 -25.45
C ARG A 225 22.36 8.93 -26.25
N SER A 226 22.81 7.70 -26.55
CA SER A 226 24.04 7.48 -27.33
C SER A 226 23.91 7.82 -28.82
N LEU A 227 22.68 7.89 -29.35
CA LEU A 227 22.47 8.22 -30.75
C LEU A 227 22.75 9.71 -31.06
N PRO A 228 23.39 10.03 -32.20
CA PRO A 228 23.45 11.38 -32.75
C PRO A 228 22.05 12.01 -32.93
N MET A 229 21.96 13.35 -32.87
CA MET A 229 20.67 14.06 -32.92
C MET A 229 19.78 13.69 -34.12
N ILE A 230 20.38 13.41 -35.29
CA ILE A 230 19.63 13.04 -36.48
C ILE A 230 18.99 11.66 -36.35
N LEU A 231 19.70 10.71 -35.73
CA LEU A 231 19.24 9.33 -35.52
C LEU A 231 18.23 9.23 -34.37
N ARG A 232 18.28 10.13 -33.40
CA ARG A 232 17.25 10.24 -32.35
C ARG A 232 15.85 10.44 -32.93
N ARG A 233 15.71 11.26 -33.98
CA ARG A 233 14.41 11.46 -34.64
C ARG A 233 13.92 10.20 -35.34
N VAL A 234 14.82 9.49 -36.02
CA VAL A 234 14.51 8.21 -36.69
C VAL A 234 14.09 7.16 -35.67
N PHE A 235 14.83 7.04 -34.57
CA PHE A 235 14.53 6.13 -33.47
C PHE A 235 13.14 6.37 -32.87
N LEU A 236 12.78 7.64 -32.62
CA LEU A 236 11.47 8.00 -32.06
C LEU A 236 10.30 7.71 -33.01
N LEU A 237 10.47 7.96 -34.31
CA LEU A 237 9.47 7.61 -35.34
C LEU A 237 9.22 6.10 -35.40
N TYR A 238 10.25 5.31 -35.10
CA TYR A 238 10.17 3.87 -35.15
C TYR A 238 9.53 3.25 -33.91
N ILE A 239 9.95 3.69 -32.73
CA ILE A 239 9.39 3.27 -31.44
C ILE A 239 7.86 3.48 -31.40
N LYS A 240 7.36 4.52 -32.07
CA LYS A 240 5.95 4.80 -32.28
C LYS A 240 5.15 3.68 -32.99
N ARG A 241 5.79 2.83 -33.81
CA ARG A 241 5.09 1.86 -34.69
C ARG A 241 4.65 0.56 -34.02
N THR A 242 4.89 0.37 -32.72
CA THR A 242 4.28 -0.70 -31.88
C THR A 242 4.41 -2.15 -32.40
N ASP A 243 5.35 -2.47 -33.28
CA ASP A 243 5.64 -3.86 -33.69
C ASP A 243 6.86 -4.40 -32.89
N PRO A 244 6.67 -5.39 -32.00
CA PRO A 244 7.74 -5.96 -31.18
C PRO A 244 8.86 -6.64 -31.96
N ASN A 245 8.56 -7.26 -33.10
CA ASN A 245 9.55 -7.98 -33.92
C ASN A 245 10.49 -7.00 -34.62
N CYS A 246 9.90 -5.92 -35.12
CA CYS A 246 10.58 -4.76 -35.67
C CYS A 246 11.57 -4.15 -34.64
N LYS A 247 11.13 -3.94 -33.39
CA LYS A 247 11.95 -3.37 -32.32
C LYS A 247 13.27 -4.12 -32.09
N SER A 248 13.25 -5.46 -32.02
CA SER A 248 14.47 -6.24 -31.73
C SER A 248 15.48 -6.23 -32.89
N ILE A 249 14.99 -6.25 -34.14
CA ILE A 249 15.84 -6.18 -35.33
C ILE A 249 16.61 -4.86 -35.35
N ILE A 250 15.93 -3.74 -35.11
CA ILE A 250 16.58 -2.42 -35.14
C ILE A 250 17.48 -2.18 -33.92
N GLU A 251 17.14 -2.67 -32.73
CA GLU A 251 18.05 -2.66 -31.58
C GLU A 251 19.36 -3.40 -31.92
N ASN A 252 19.26 -4.55 -32.58
CA ASN A 252 20.43 -5.31 -33.03
C ASN A 252 21.23 -4.55 -34.10
N GLU A 253 20.58 -3.99 -35.13
CA GLU A 253 21.27 -3.25 -36.19
C GLU A 253 21.95 -1.97 -35.67
N PHE A 254 21.29 -1.18 -34.81
CA PHE A 254 21.94 -0.01 -34.20
C PHE A 254 23.08 -0.40 -33.25
N ALA A 255 22.93 -1.49 -32.50
CA ALA A 255 24.02 -2.00 -31.66
C ALA A 255 25.22 -2.44 -32.51
N LEU A 256 24.99 -3.07 -33.67
CA LEU A 256 26.04 -3.43 -34.62
C LEU A 256 26.73 -2.18 -35.20
N LEU A 257 25.96 -1.18 -35.62
CA LEU A 257 26.51 0.08 -36.13
C LEU A 257 27.32 0.85 -35.08
N LEU A 258 26.86 0.89 -33.83
CA LEU A 258 27.60 1.47 -32.71
C LEU A 258 28.89 0.70 -32.43
N LYS A 259 28.84 -0.63 -32.39
CA LYS A 259 30.01 -1.49 -32.17
C LYS A 259 31.04 -1.37 -33.30
N ALA A 260 30.58 -1.17 -34.53
CA ALA A 260 31.40 -0.92 -35.70
C ALA A 260 31.98 0.50 -35.75
N GLY A 261 31.69 1.35 -34.76
CA GLY A 261 32.29 2.68 -34.64
C GLY A 261 31.72 3.73 -35.59
N TYR A 262 30.62 3.45 -36.29
CA TYR A 262 30.01 4.38 -37.26
C TYR A 262 29.57 5.70 -36.64
N PHE A 263 29.41 5.74 -35.32
CA PHE A 263 29.02 6.95 -34.57
C PHE A 263 30.07 7.39 -33.56
N ASN A 264 31.23 6.73 -33.52
CA ASN A 264 32.39 7.21 -32.78
C ASN A 264 33.15 8.19 -33.67
N ASN A 265 32.73 9.46 -33.65
CA ASN A 265 33.58 10.66 -33.61
C ASN A 265 32.85 11.92 -34.12
N LYS A 266 32.31 12.71 -33.18
CA LYS A 266 32.68 14.10 -32.84
C LYS A 266 31.62 14.70 -31.93
#